data_AF-A0A2H3C7J8-F1
#
_entry.id   AF-A0A2H3C7J8-F1
#
_cell.length_a   1.000
_cell.length_b   1.000
_cell.length_c   1.000
_cell.angle_alpha   90.00
_cell.angle_beta   90.00
_cell.angle_gamma   90.00
#
_symmetry.space_group_name_H-M   'P 1'
#
loop_
_entity.id
_entity.type
_entity.pdbx_description
1 polymer ?
#
loop_
_entity_poly.entity_id
_entity_poly.type
_entity_poly.pdbx_seq_one_letter_code
_entity_poly.pdbx_strand_id
1 'polypeptide(L)' 'RSVRNVYLRCGHAINLPEEIVRCEDSNCKFSLFHSESCTPPTCLQTCWQYHRYPEQYSPNINGYCPTCYQAMRGRGYLR' A
#
# COMPACT_ATOMS: atom_id res chain seq x y z
N ARG A 1 4.00 -0.44 -2.88
CA ARG A 1 3.77 -0.03 -1.48
C ARG A 1 2.61 -0.86 -0.95
N SER A 2 2.73 -1.41 0.24
CA SER A 2 1.64 -2.10 0.92
C SER A 2 1.18 -1.24 2.09
N VAL A 3 -0.14 -1.10 2.25
CA VAL A 3 -0.72 -0.32 3.35
C VAL A 3 -1.51 -1.26 4.26
N ARG A 4 -1.24 -1.20 5.57
CA ARG A 4 -1.96 -1.97 6.59
C ARG A 4 -2.61 -1.04 7.60
N ASN A 5 -3.89 -0.77 7.40
CA ASN A 5 -4.66 0.11 8.28
C ASN A 5 -4.94 -0.60 9.62
N VAL A 6 -4.49 -0.03 10.73
CA VAL A 6 -4.75 -0.55 12.09
C VAL A 6 -5.84 0.30 12.74
N TYR A 7 -6.96 -0.31 13.08
CA TYR A 7 -8.14 0.35 13.65
C TYR A 7 -8.12 0.27 15.18
N LEU A 8 -7.79 1.37 15.84
CA LEU A 8 -7.55 1.41 17.28
C LEU A 8 -8.79 1.07 18.13
N ARG A 9 -10.00 1.32 17.64
CA ARG A 9 -11.23 1.07 18.42
C ARG A 9 -11.66 -0.39 18.49
N CYS A 10 -11.15 -1.23 17.58
CA CYS A 10 -11.44 -2.67 17.57
C CYS A 10 -10.18 -3.55 17.51
N GLY A 11 -8.98 -2.96 17.43
CA GLY A 11 -7.71 -3.70 17.34
C GLY A 11 -7.49 -4.44 16.01
N HIS A 12 -8.41 -4.34 15.06
CA HIS A 12 -8.31 -5.03 13.77
C HIS A 12 -7.35 -4.31 12.83
N ALA A 13 -6.63 -5.09 12.03
CA ALA A 13 -5.81 -4.58 10.94
C ALA A 13 -6.33 -5.09 9.59
N ILE A 14 -6.39 -4.19 8.60
CA ILE A 14 -6.79 -4.52 7.23
C ILE A 14 -5.63 -4.22 6.30
N ASN A 15 -5.19 -5.24 5.56
CA ASN A 15 -4.25 -5.06 4.47
C ASN A 15 -5.01 -4.54 3.26
N LEU A 16 -4.55 -3.41 2.71
CA LEU A 16 -5.01 -2.88 1.45
C LEU A 16 -4.25 -3.55 0.29
N PRO A 17 -4.84 -3.61 -0.91
CA PRO A 17 -4.15 -4.11 -2.09
C PRO A 17 -2.84 -3.35 -2.31
N GLU A 18 -1.85 -4.06 -2.84
CA GLU A 18 -0.56 -3.46 -3.16
C GLU A 18 -0.73 -2.43 -4.29
N GLU A 19 -0.25 -1.22 -4.05
CA GLU A 19 -0.23 -0.16 -5.05
C GLU A 19 1.21 0.07 -5.53
N ILE A 20 1.41 -0.09 -6.83
CA ILE A 20 2.66 0.30 -7.49
C ILE A 20 2.59 1.81 -7.70
N VAL A 21 3.32 2.57 -6.88
CA VAL A 21 3.52 4.00 -7.13
C VAL A 21 4.27 4.14 -8.44
N ARG A 22 3.70 4.84 -9.42
CA ARG A 22 4.39 5.07 -10.70
C ARG A 22 5.55 6.01 -10.46
N CYS A 23 6.74 5.61 -10.93
CA CYS A 23 7.92 6.46 -10.94
C CYS A 23 8.02 7.10 -12.33
N GLU A 24 8.49 8.34 -12.39
CA GLU A 24 8.74 9.04 -13.67
C GLU A 24 10.23 9.05 -14.05
N ASP A 25 11.10 8.45 -13.24
CA ASP A 25 12.55 8.39 -13.48
C ASP A 25 12.87 7.42 -14.62
N SER A 26 13.66 7.84 -15.60
CA SER A 26 14.04 7.03 -16.76
C SER A 26 14.94 5.83 -16.43
N ASN A 27 15.53 5.78 -15.24
CA ASN A 27 16.36 4.66 -14.76
C ASN A 27 15.58 3.71 -13.85
N CYS A 28 14.33 4.01 -13.51
CA CYS A 28 13.52 3.15 -12.68
C CYS A 28 12.86 2.05 -13.50
N LYS A 29 13.08 0.77 -13.13
CA LYS A 29 12.49 -0.38 -13.85
C LYS A 29 10.95 -0.40 -13.87
N PHE A 30 10.33 0.36 -12.96
CA PHE A 30 8.87 0.47 -12.83
C PHE A 30 8.32 1.77 -13.44
N SER A 31 9.18 2.57 -14.08
CA SER A 31 8.80 3.80 -14.76
C SER A 31 8.27 3.54 -16.15
N LEU A 32 7.31 4.35 -16.57
CA LEU A 32 6.81 4.37 -17.95
C LEU A 32 7.81 5.02 -18.92
N PHE A 33 8.74 5.82 -18.41
CA PHE A 33 9.79 6.47 -19.18
C PHE A 33 11.11 5.70 -19.14
N HIS A 34 11.08 4.44 -18.68
CA HIS A 34 12.25 3.59 -18.65
C HIS A 34 12.79 3.40 -20.07
N SER A 35 14.03 3.82 -20.29
CA SER A 35 14.65 3.73 -21.63
C SER A 35 14.84 2.27 -22.02
N GLU A 36 14.54 1.93 -23.28
CA GLU A 36 14.84 0.61 -23.85
C GLU A 36 16.34 0.34 -23.91
N SER A 37 17.16 1.40 -23.95
CA SER A 37 18.62 1.30 -23.87
C SER A 37 19.12 1.06 -22.44
N CYS A 38 18.26 1.18 -21.43
CA CYS A 38 18.61 0.89 -20.06
C CYS A 38 18.56 -0.63 -19.83
N THR A 39 19.72 -1.27 -19.84
CA THR A 39 19.84 -2.71 -19.64
C THR A 39 20.21 -3.05 -18.19
N PRO A 40 19.71 -4.17 -17.64
CA PRO A 40 20.19 -4.70 -16.37
C PRO A 40 21.71 -4.96 -16.44
N PRO A 41 22.49 -4.66 -15.39
CA PRO A 41 22.06 -4.41 -14.00
C PRO A 41 21.89 -2.94 -13.61
N THR A 42 22.21 -1.99 -14.50
CA THR A 42 22.35 -0.57 -14.14
C THR A 42 21.06 0.02 -13.56
N CYS A 43 19.90 -0.26 -14.16
CA CYS A 43 18.61 0.17 -13.61
C CYS A 43 18.33 -0.46 -12.24
N LEU A 44 18.72 -1.71 -12.00
CA LEU A 44 18.45 -2.38 -10.73
C LEU A 44 19.28 -1.82 -9.58
N GLN A 45 20.48 -1.30 -9.86
CA GLN A 45 21.36 -0.70 -8.84
C GLN A 45 21.01 0.74 -8.50
N THR A 46 20.33 1.46 -9.40
CA THR A 46 19.98 2.88 -9.22
C THR A 46 18.48 3.09 -8.99
N CYS A 47 17.63 2.09 -9.25
CA CYS A 47 16.19 2.19 -9.08
C CYS A 47 15.82 2.31 -7.60
N TRP A 48 15.57 3.54 -7.16
CA TRP A 48 15.15 3.86 -5.81
C TRP A 48 13.94 3.02 -5.38
N GLN A 49 12.95 2.86 -6.26
CA GLN A 49 11.77 2.07 -5.96
C GLN A 49 12.07 0.58 -5.79
N TYR A 50 12.99 -0.02 -6.57
CA TYR A 50 13.41 -1.41 -6.38
C TYR A 50 14.08 -1.63 -5.03
N HIS A 51 14.98 -0.72 -4.63
CA HIS A 51 15.66 -0.79 -3.34
C HIS A 51 14.76 -0.53 -2.14
N ARG A 52 13.66 0.20 -2.34
CA ARG A 52 12.69 0.55 -1.29
C ARG A 52 11.45 -0.35 -1.29
N TYR A 53 11.30 -1.24 -2.27
CA TYR A 53 10.13 -2.11 -2.38
C TYR A 53 10.30 -3.40 -1.56
N PRO A 54 9.25 -3.87 -0.88
CA PRO A 54 7.98 -3.18 -0.64
C PRO A 54 8.07 -2.22 0.55
N GLU A 55 7.75 -0.95 0.34
CA GLU A 55 7.53 -0.05 1.47
C GLU A 55 6.20 -0.42 2.13
N GLN A 56 6.25 -0.84 3.39
CA GLN A 56 5.08 -1.17 4.19
C GLN A 56 4.73 0.01 5.10
N TYR A 57 3.54 0.58 4.91
CA TYR A 57 3.02 1.67 5.73
C TYR A 57 1.84 1.18 6.56
N SER A 58 1.91 1.33 7.88
CA SER A 58 0.85 0.86 8.79
C SER A 58 0.25 2.02 9.60
N PRO A 59 -0.69 2.80 9.03
CA PRO A 59 -1.30 3.92 9.74
C PRO A 59 -2.24 3.43 10.84
N ASN A 60 -2.18 4.12 11.98
CA ASN A 60 -3.10 3.93 13.08
C ASN A 60 -4.32 4.83 12.88
N ILE A 61 -5.48 4.23 12.62
CA ILE A 61 -6.75 4.90 12.42
C ILE A 61 -7.53 4.84 13.73
N ASN A 62 -7.86 6.00 14.29
CA ASN A 62 -8.71 6.09 15.48
C ASN A 62 -10.19 5.88 15.16
N GLY A 63 -10.53 4.68 14.67
CA GLY A 63 -11.88 4.30 14.23
C GLY A 63 -12.12 2.80 14.32
N TYR A 64 -13.33 2.38 13.93
CA TYR A 64 -13.68 0.97 13.74
C TYR A 64 -13.37 0.53 12.32
N CYS A 65 -13.00 -0.74 12.14
CA CYS A 65 -12.89 -1.31 10.80
C CYS A 65 -14.29 -1.42 10.13
N PRO A 66 -14.37 -1.49 8.78
CA PRO A 66 -15.64 -1.58 8.06
C PRO A 66 -16.56 -2.70 8.56
N THR A 67 -16.00 -3.86 8.90
CA THR A 67 -16.75 -5.01 9.43
C THR A 67 -17.37 -4.71 10.80
N CYS A 68 -16.59 -4.17 11.74
CA CYS A 68 -17.10 -3.80 13.07
C CYS A 68 -18.12 -2.66 12.98
N TYR A 69 -17.87 -1.69 12.10
CA TYR A 69 -18.79 -0.59 11.86
C TYR A 69 -20.13 -1.09 11.30
N GLN A 70 -20.12 -2.00 10.31
CA GLN A 70 -21.34 -2.60 9.77
C GLN A 70 -22.07 -3.48 10.81
N ALA A 71 -21.34 -4.28 11.59
CA ALA A 71 -21.92 -5.08 12.66
C ALA A 71 -22.61 -4.22 13.73
N MET A 72 -22.04 -3.07 14.09
CA MET A 72 -22.66 -2.12 15.02
C MET A 72 -23.94 -1.49 14.43
N ARG A 73 -23.94 -1.16 13.13
CA ARG A 73 -25.13 -0.61 12.47
C ARG A 73 -26.25 -1.65 12.29
N GLY A 74 -25.90 -2.91 12.02
CA GLY A 74 -26.88 -4.01 11.86
C GLY A 74 -27.52 -4.47 13.17
N ARG A 75 -26.85 -4.31 14.31
CA ARG A 75 -27.38 -4.65 15.65
C ARG A 75 -28.49 -3.70 16.14
N GLY A 76 -28.79 -2.64 15.41
CA GLY A 76 -29.91 -1.74 15.71
C GLY A 76 -31.29 -2.20 15.19
N TYR A 77 -31.39 -3.38 14.54
CA TYR A 77 -32.61 -3.83 13.85
C TYR A 77 -33.11 -5.22 14.30
N LEU A 78 -32.85 -5.60 15.55
CA LEU A 78 -33.51 -6.72 16.22
C LEU A 78 -33.96 -6.23 17.60
N ARG A 79 -35.11 -5.54 17.61
CA ARG A 79 -35.90 -5.28 18.81
C ARG A 79 -37.21 -6.04 18.66
#